data_AF-A0A6A5BZF5-F1
#
_entry.id   AF-A0A6A5BZF5-F1
#
_cell.length_a   1.000
_cell.length_b   1.000
_cell.length_c   1.000
_cell.angle_alpha   90.00
_cell.angle_beta   90.00
_cell.angle_gamma   90.00
#
_symmetry.space_group_name_H-M   'P 1'
#
loop_
_entity.id
_entity.type
_entity.pdbx_description
1 polymer ?
#
loop_
_entity_poly.entity_id
_entity_poly.type
_entity_poly.pdbx_seq_one_letter_code
_entity_poly.pdbx_strand_id
1 'polypeptide(L)'
;MHSPLHRLTESTTTDSFVKNTMVLFLVVMIAVSTSANPMNNQFDHLWPIQKSSFSSTSSSSSLLQISLFNTSDSQQSSCSCPNCYCNAQTCPKTILANRFTVLVSMECSGSLTAGVGLVNIRSVDTSGIQYFLVDAANKEKALNGQPFEFSSYKSTENNQYSTCVSDGRPSFRPFANSNSAYMVVRNSNMVSTSMLEFNVQLSCVIYPATMVRMKTSFANEYFTKHYVGYPSTFAFSFVNKWDGIDTWQQGIISLTGVSSTQRAIVVNGVGSMQYFPTQAGILNLRFTYTPNPNVYGGSWDNLDSRIIVNQMASKGSIDIQPGRALLPGESFTVNYKIFDNDGSITPSLDLSKFKIEAYHEKGPRMRDDLVSCMHVMNRRGEGFINCNTSEMIASNFEIRAMFNGVVLDTKTILLDGPVLIFSLTPLQWLFILGICIVIGVVVIGGILLVVYFMRKREKKEMVKLEDPIDNNKELELENMEQPFRNAQEN
;
A
#
# COMPACT_ATOMS: atom_id res chain seq x y z
N MET A 1 -10.46 81.04 -31.78
CA MET A 1 -9.68 79.82 -32.09
C MET A 1 -10.29 78.67 -31.28
N HIS A 2 -10.79 77.67 -32.01
CA HIS A 2 -11.38 76.36 -31.66
C HIS A 2 -11.99 76.06 -30.27
N SER A 3 -13.33 75.89 -30.29
CA SER A 3 -14.17 74.89 -29.58
C SER A 3 -13.76 73.42 -29.89
N PRO A 4 -14.39 72.35 -29.32
CA PRO A 4 -15.01 72.13 -27.99
C PRO A 4 -14.90 70.64 -27.44
N LEU A 5 -15.72 70.29 -26.41
CA LEU A 5 -16.28 68.94 -26.07
C LEU A 5 -15.28 67.90 -25.45
N HIS A 6 -15.61 66.98 -24.51
CA HIS A 6 -16.86 66.38 -24.04
C HIS A 6 -16.72 65.79 -22.61
N ARG A 7 -17.88 65.67 -21.93
CA ARG A 7 -18.20 65.01 -20.66
C ARG A 7 -18.75 63.59 -20.93
N LEU A 8 -18.64 62.64 -19.98
CA LEU A 8 -19.53 61.49 -19.59
C LEU A 8 -18.69 60.52 -18.68
N THR A 9 -18.91 60.35 -17.36
CA THR A 9 -19.91 59.56 -16.58
C THR A 9 -19.76 58.03 -16.57
N GLU A 10 -20.16 57.44 -15.43
CA GLU A 10 -20.41 56.02 -15.06
C GLU A 10 -19.26 55.28 -14.35
N SER A 11 -19.47 54.40 -13.38
CA SER A 11 -20.65 54.00 -12.59
C SER A 11 -20.14 53.06 -11.48
N THR A 12 -20.61 53.25 -10.25
CA THR A 12 -20.37 52.41 -9.08
C THR A 12 -21.43 51.31 -9.01
N THR A 13 -21.04 50.03 -9.04
CA THR A 13 -21.59 48.90 -8.23
C THR A 13 -21.13 47.53 -8.76
N THR A 14 -20.13 46.88 -8.16
CA THR A 14 -19.94 45.39 -8.18
C THR A 14 -18.94 44.85 -7.15
N ASP A 15 -18.60 45.59 -6.09
CA ASP A 15 -17.47 45.21 -5.20
C ASP A 15 -17.83 44.34 -3.98
N SER A 16 -19.12 44.04 -3.73
CA SER A 16 -19.53 43.24 -2.57
C SER A 16 -19.71 41.74 -2.86
N PHE A 17 -19.88 41.34 -4.13
CA PHE A 17 -20.14 39.93 -4.46
C PHE A 17 -18.86 39.09 -4.49
N VAL A 18 -17.74 39.65 -4.97
CA VAL A 18 -16.46 38.94 -5.09
C VAL A 18 -15.80 38.67 -3.73
N LYS A 19 -16.00 39.54 -2.73
CA LYS A 19 -15.44 39.35 -1.38
C LYS A 19 -16.14 38.23 -0.59
N ASN A 20 -17.44 38.03 -0.79
CA ASN A 20 -18.17 36.99 -0.06
C ASN A 20 -17.95 35.58 -0.64
N THR A 21 -17.74 35.43 -1.95
CA THR A 21 -17.41 34.13 -2.56
C THR A 21 -16.00 33.66 -2.18
N MET A 22 -15.04 34.59 -2.04
CA MET A 22 -13.66 34.23 -1.70
C MET A 22 -13.52 33.77 -0.22
N VAL A 23 -14.29 34.38 0.69
CA VAL A 23 -14.33 33.94 2.11
C VAL A 23 -15.05 32.60 2.25
N LEU A 24 -16.12 32.36 1.48
CA LEU A 24 -16.80 31.05 1.48
C LEU A 24 -15.89 29.93 0.94
N PHE A 25 -15.09 30.21 -0.10
CA PHE A 25 -14.10 29.26 -0.64
C PHE A 25 -12.98 28.96 0.37
N LEU A 26 -12.54 29.96 1.12
CA LEU A 26 -11.51 29.79 2.15
C LEU A 26 -12.03 28.96 3.34
N VAL A 27 -13.28 29.19 3.77
CA VAL A 27 -13.91 28.43 4.86
C VAL A 27 -14.18 26.98 4.43
N VAL A 28 -14.57 26.74 3.18
CA VAL A 28 -14.73 25.38 2.64
C VAL A 28 -13.39 24.66 2.51
N MET A 29 -12.31 25.35 2.10
CA MET A 29 -10.97 24.75 2.04
C MET A 29 -10.39 24.42 3.44
N ILE A 30 -10.70 25.23 4.46
CA ILE A 30 -10.31 24.95 5.85
C ILE A 30 -11.16 23.82 6.47
N ALA A 31 -12.43 23.71 6.09
CA ALA A 31 -13.29 22.59 6.51
C ALA A 31 -12.91 21.26 5.84
N VAL A 32 -12.43 21.26 4.59
CA VAL A 32 -11.97 20.05 3.89
C VAL A 32 -10.57 19.60 4.34
N SER A 33 -9.72 20.53 4.81
CA SER A 33 -8.39 20.19 5.34
C SER A 33 -8.39 19.67 6.78
N THR A 34 -9.49 19.85 7.54
CA THR A 34 -9.66 19.27 8.88
C THR A 34 -10.40 17.93 8.89
N SER A 35 -10.99 17.50 7.77
CA SER A 35 -11.55 16.14 7.62
C SER A 35 -10.59 15.12 7.02
N ALA A 36 -9.38 15.54 6.62
CA ALA A 36 -8.29 14.64 6.26
C ALA A 36 -7.58 14.14 7.53
N ASN A 37 -8.31 13.41 8.37
CA ASN A 37 -7.67 12.40 9.19
C ASN A 37 -6.96 11.47 8.21
N PRO A 38 -5.63 11.26 8.31
CA PRO A 38 -5.08 10.06 7.70
C PRO A 38 -5.77 8.91 8.43
N MET A 39 -6.73 8.28 7.77
CA MET A 39 -7.12 6.94 8.09
C MET A 39 -5.83 6.13 8.02
N ASN A 40 -5.23 5.97 9.19
CA ASN A 40 -4.16 5.03 9.45
C ASN A 40 -4.85 3.68 9.27
N ASN A 41 -4.91 3.21 8.02
CA ASN A 41 -5.36 1.87 7.68
C ASN A 41 -4.27 0.89 8.14
N GLN A 42 -4.08 0.84 9.44
CA GLN A 42 -3.26 -0.14 10.13
C GLN A 42 -4.15 -1.32 10.38
N PHE A 43 -3.88 -2.40 9.66
CA PHE A 43 -4.39 -3.70 10.03
C PHE A 43 -3.55 -4.17 11.22
N ASP A 44 -4.08 -3.97 12.41
CA ASP A 44 -3.50 -4.53 13.63
C ASP A 44 -3.97 -5.97 13.75
N HIS A 45 -3.04 -6.90 13.58
CA HIS A 45 -3.28 -8.30 13.85
C HIS A 45 -2.77 -8.62 15.26
N LEU A 46 -3.63 -9.26 16.05
CA LEU A 46 -3.32 -9.76 17.38
C LEU A 46 -3.37 -11.28 17.35
N TRP A 47 -2.25 -11.95 17.60
CA TRP A 47 -2.25 -13.39 17.84
C TRP A 47 -2.17 -13.64 19.33
N PRO A 48 -3.23 -14.21 19.93
CA PRO A 48 -3.14 -14.71 21.29
C PRO A 48 -2.13 -15.86 21.32
N ILE A 49 -1.24 -15.87 22.32
CA ILE A 49 -0.41 -17.04 22.54
C ILE A 49 -1.32 -18.17 23.00
N GLN A 50 -1.50 -19.18 22.15
CA GLN A 50 -2.02 -20.45 22.59
C GLN A 50 -1.00 -21.04 23.56
N LYS A 51 -1.40 -21.22 24.82
CA LYS A 51 -0.65 -22.05 25.76
C LYS A 51 -0.62 -23.45 25.16
N SER A 52 0.47 -23.82 24.49
CA SER A 52 0.83 -25.23 24.42
C SER A 52 0.96 -25.68 25.87
N SER A 53 0.03 -26.52 26.31
CA SER A 53 0.08 -27.14 27.62
C SER A 53 1.46 -27.79 27.75
N PHE A 54 2.29 -27.22 28.63
CA PHE A 54 3.48 -27.87 29.12
C PHE A 54 3.00 -29.05 29.98
N SER A 55 2.65 -30.16 29.34
CA SER A 55 2.66 -31.45 30.02
C SER A 55 4.10 -31.90 30.02
N SER A 56 4.82 -31.62 31.11
CA SER A 56 5.97 -32.42 31.49
C SER A 56 5.46 -33.82 31.83
N THR A 57 5.13 -34.62 30.80
CA THR A 57 4.97 -36.07 30.95
C THR A 57 6.37 -36.62 31.19
N SER A 58 6.64 -36.86 32.46
CA SER A 58 7.69 -37.76 32.92
C SER A 58 7.48 -39.14 32.31
N SER A 59 8.28 -39.47 31.30
CA SER A 59 8.51 -40.84 30.84
C SER A 59 9.97 -40.99 30.42
N SER A 60 10.69 -41.69 31.28
CA SER A 60 12.03 -42.26 31.21
C SER A 60 12.73 -42.47 29.85
N SER A 61 14.06 -42.30 29.93
CA SER A 61 15.14 -42.96 29.20
C SER A 61 15.36 -42.67 27.71
N SER A 62 16.33 -41.81 27.41
CA SER A 62 17.65 -42.22 26.88
C SER A 62 18.54 -41.02 26.54
N LEU A 63 19.80 -41.13 26.97
CA LEU A 63 21.03 -40.48 26.52
C LEU A 63 20.91 -39.33 25.50
N LEU A 64 21.11 -38.10 25.99
CA LEU A 64 21.75 -37.04 25.21
C LEU A 64 22.90 -36.47 26.03
N GLN A 65 24.12 -36.69 25.52
CA GLN A 65 25.36 -36.08 25.99
C GLN A 65 25.18 -34.56 26.03
N ILE A 66 25.08 -34.02 27.24
CA ILE A 66 25.31 -32.60 27.49
C ILE A 66 26.81 -32.46 27.71
N SER A 67 27.43 -31.57 26.95
CA SER A 67 28.84 -31.19 27.11
C SER A 67 29.13 -30.84 28.56
N LEU A 68 29.96 -31.66 29.21
CA LEU A 68 30.60 -31.33 30.48
C LEU A 68 31.44 -30.08 30.28
N PHE A 69 30.95 -28.93 30.74
CA PHE A 69 31.83 -27.83 31.09
C PHE A 69 32.48 -28.18 32.42
N ASN A 70 33.71 -28.67 32.29
CA ASN A 70 34.62 -28.93 33.38
C ASN A 70 35.06 -27.58 33.96
N THR A 71 34.33 -27.04 34.93
CA THR A 71 34.85 -25.95 35.76
C THR A 71 35.68 -26.58 36.87
N SER A 72 37.00 -26.51 36.71
CA SER A 72 37.99 -26.89 37.71
C SER A 72 37.65 -26.33 39.09
N ASP A 73 37.74 -27.20 40.10
CA ASP A 73 37.50 -27.03 41.55
C ASP A 73 38.38 -26.00 42.28
N SER A 74 38.80 -24.91 41.64
CA SER A 74 39.83 -24.01 42.19
C SER A 74 39.45 -22.56 42.36
N GLN A 75 38.17 -22.21 42.59
CA GLN A 75 37.81 -20.92 43.21
C GLN A 75 36.51 -21.04 44.02
N GLN A 76 36.61 -21.58 45.24
CA GLN A 76 35.72 -21.15 46.34
C GLN A 76 36.09 -19.70 46.71
N SER A 77 35.85 -18.76 45.80
CA SER A 77 35.92 -17.34 46.12
C SER A 77 34.65 -17.01 46.91
N SER A 78 34.84 -16.53 48.14
CA SER A 78 33.81 -15.83 48.89
C SER A 78 33.16 -14.80 47.96
N CYS A 79 31.89 -14.97 47.61
CA CYS A 79 31.17 -14.00 46.79
C CYS A 79 31.01 -12.69 47.58
N SER A 80 31.97 -11.77 47.46
CA SER A 80 31.75 -10.36 47.72
C SER A 80 31.10 -9.77 46.47
N CYS A 81 29.79 -9.50 46.53
CA CYS A 81 29.12 -8.73 45.48
C CYS A 81 29.32 -7.23 45.82
N PRO A 82 30.18 -6.49 45.10
CA PRO A 82 30.46 -5.09 45.43
C PRO A 82 29.25 -4.16 45.23
N ASN A 83 28.21 -4.58 44.49
CA ASN A 83 27.01 -3.80 44.20
C ASN A 83 25.75 -4.55 44.67
N CYS A 84 25.51 -4.60 45.97
CA CYS A 84 24.29 -5.16 46.53
C CYS A 84 23.24 -4.06 46.71
N TYR A 85 22.05 -4.20 46.12
CA TYR A 85 20.91 -3.30 46.35
C TYR A 85 19.81 -4.04 47.13
N CYS A 86 19.72 -3.81 48.44
CA CYS A 86 18.68 -4.36 49.30
C CYS A 86 17.53 -3.35 49.52
N ASN A 87 16.84 -2.85 48.49
CA ASN A 87 15.65 -1.99 48.62
C ASN A 87 15.69 -1.00 49.82
N ALA A 88 16.69 -0.11 49.83
CA ALA A 88 16.96 0.88 50.89
C ALA A 88 17.42 0.36 52.27
N GLN A 89 17.90 -0.89 52.37
CA GLN A 89 18.46 -1.49 53.59
C GLN A 89 19.95 -1.86 53.42
N THR A 90 20.68 -2.02 54.52
CA THR A 90 22.08 -2.46 54.54
C THR A 90 22.19 -3.95 54.19
N CYS A 91 23.08 -4.30 53.26
CA CYS A 91 23.42 -5.68 52.90
C CYS A 91 24.80 -6.07 53.50
N PRO A 92 25.07 -7.35 53.81
CA PRO A 92 24.13 -8.49 53.80
C PRO A 92 23.11 -8.40 54.95
N LYS A 93 21.95 -9.03 54.77
CA LYS A 93 20.93 -9.16 55.83
C LYS A 93 21.14 -10.44 56.61
N THR A 94 20.83 -10.39 57.90
CA THR A 94 20.90 -11.56 58.77
C THR A 94 19.52 -11.89 59.33
N ILE A 95 19.11 -13.16 59.24
CA ILE A 95 17.85 -13.65 59.84
C ILE A 95 18.06 -15.02 60.50
N LEU A 96 17.36 -15.24 61.61
CA LEU A 96 17.27 -16.56 62.23
C LEU A 96 16.17 -17.36 61.52
N ALA A 97 16.55 -18.42 60.81
CA ALA A 97 15.59 -19.32 60.18
C ALA A 97 15.09 -20.36 61.20
N ASN A 98 13.81 -20.28 61.56
CA ASN A 98 13.12 -21.28 62.35
C ASN A 98 11.97 -21.87 61.51
N ARG A 99 11.99 -23.18 61.27
CA ARG A 99 11.05 -23.85 60.36
C ARG A 99 11.00 -23.15 59.01
N PHE A 100 9.85 -22.57 58.62
CA PHE A 100 9.67 -21.77 57.40
C PHE A 100 9.70 -20.27 57.73
N THR A 101 10.56 -19.52 57.06
CA THR A 101 10.71 -18.07 57.27
C THR A 101 10.78 -17.36 55.93
N VAL A 102 10.12 -16.19 55.80
CA VAL A 102 10.23 -15.35 54.59
C VAL A 102 11.51 -14.51 54.67
N LEU A 103 12.41 -14.67 53.69
CA LEU A 103 13.65 -13.90 53.58
C LEU A 103 13.41 -12.54 52.93
N VAL A 104 12.68 -12.54 51.83
CA VAL A 104 12.32 -11.34 51.08
C VAL A 104 10.95 -11.55 50.45
N SER A 105 10.20 -10.45 50.32
CA SER A 105 8.92 -10.41 49.65
C SER A 105 8.87 -9.20 48.73
N MET A 106 8.08 -9.31 47.68
CA MET A 106 7.73 -8.19 46.84
C MET A 106 6.36 -8.40 46.23
N GLU A 107 5.61 -7.31 46.17
CA GLU A 107 4.29 -7.24 45.54
C GLU A 107 4.31 -6.07 44.57
N CYS A 108 4.01 -6.34 43.32
CA CYS A 108 3.99 -5.36 42.24
C CYS A 108 2.56 -4.92 41.94
N SER A 109 2.39 -3.64 41.63
CA SER A 109 1.10 -3.08 41.24
C SER A 109 0.96 -3.03 39.71
N GLY A 110 -0.29 -3.02 39.24
CA GLY A 110 -0.62 -2.80 37.84
C GLY A 110 -0.17 -3.93 36.91
N SER A 111 0.51 -3.55 35.82
CA SER A 111 0.96 -4.43 34.73
C SER A 111 2.33 -5.09 34.97
N LEU A 112 2.86 -4.98 36.19
CA LEU A 112 4.17 -5.48 36.57
C LEU A 112 4.04 -6.82 37.32
N THR A 113 5.02 -7.69 37.15
CA THR A 113 5.20 -8.94 37.87
C THR A 113 6.48 -8.91 38.69
N ALA A 114 6.56 -9.76 39.71
CA ALA A 114 7.78 -9.89 40.49
C ALA A 114 8.86 -10.64 39.69
N GLY A 115 9.99 -9.99 39.50
CA GLY A 115 11.20 -10.55 38.91
C GLY A 115 12.29 -10.77 39.95
N VAL A 116 13.07 -11.84 39.79
CA VAL A 116 14.23 -12.17 40.63
C VAL A 116 15.50 -11.94 39.85
N GLY A 117 16.20 -10.85 40.16
CA GLY A 117 17.44 -10.46 39.49
C GLY A 117 18.65 -11.22 40.01
N LEU A 118 18.80 -11.25 41.33
CA LEU A 118 19.97 -11.80 42.01
C LEU A 118 19.54 -12.56 43.27
N VAL A 119 20.15 -13.71 43.51
CA VAL A 119 19.97 -14.49 44.74
C VAL A 119 21.33 -14.95 45.25
N ASN A 120 21.76 -14.38 46.37
CA ASN A 120 22.93 -14.79 47.13
C ASN A 120 22.50 -15.13 48.56
N ILE A 121 22.63 -16.37 49.01
CA ILE A 121 22.25 -16.80 50.35
C ILE A 121 23.34 -17.70 50.91
N ARG A 122 23.97 -17.24 51.98
CA ARG A 122 24.98 -17.96 52.73
C ARG A 122 24.40 -18.38 54.08
N SER A 123 24.50 -19.66 54.38
CA SER A 123 24.27 -20.14 55.73
C SER A 123 25.59 -20.23 56.49
N VAL A 124 25.57 -19.84 57.76
CA VAL A 124 26.69 -20.11 58.68
C VAL A 124 26.68 -21.58 59.12
N ASP A 125 25.51 -22.22 59.13
CA ASP A 125 25.32 -23.65 59.42
C ASP A 125 24.90 -24.41 58.15
N THR A 126 25.78 -25.24 57.59
CA THR A 126 25.60 -25.82 56.25
C THR A 126 24.57 -26.96 56.18
N SER A 127 24.07 -27.47 57.31
CA SER A 127 23.17 -28.63 57.32
C SER A 127 21.69 -28.22 57.37
N GLY A 128 20.91 -28.66 56.39
CA GLY A 128 19.45 -28.75 56.50
C GLY A 128 18.64 -27.56 55.98
N ILE A 129 19.27 -26.60 55.30
CA ILE A 129 18.57 -25.41 54.81
C ILE A 129 18.11 -25.63 53.36
N GLN A 130 16.85 -25.33 53.09
CA GLN A 130 16.24 -25.39 51.76
C GLN A 130 15.57 -24.06 51.43
N TYR A 131 15.59 -23.65 50.17
CA TYR A 131 14.98 -22.40 49.73
C TYR A 131 13.89 -22.64 48.69
N PHE A 132 12.83 -21.86 48.78
CA PHE A 132 11.66 -21.96 47.93
C PHE A 132 11.26 -20.57 47.47
N LEU A 133 11.06 -20.40 46.17
CA LEU A 133 10.45 -19.22 45.61
C LEU A 133 8.98 -19.54 45.38
N VAL A 134 8.07 -18.79 46.01
CA VAL A 134 6.61 -19.03 46.01
C VAL A 134 5.83 -17.75 45.69
N ASP A 135 4.60 -17.89 45.21
CA ASP A 135 3.66 -16.77 45.02
C ASP A 135 2.81 -16.51 46.30
N ALA A 136 1.92 -15.52 46.27
CA ALA A 136 1.07 -15.19 47.41
C ALA A 136 0.17 -16.35 47.85
N ALA A 137 -0.36 -17.13 46.90
CA ALA A 137 -1.26 -18.24 47.19
C ALA A 137 -0.53 -19.41 47.89
N ASN A 138 0.75 -19.62 47.56
CA ASN A 138 1.58 -20.68 48.13
C ASN A 138 2.37 -20.23 49.37
N LYS A 139 2.52 -18.93 49.60
CA LYS A 139 3.20 -18.36 50.78
C LYS A 139 2.60 -18.90 52.09
N GLU A 140 1.28 -18.76 52.27
CA GLU A 140 0.62 -19.20 53.51
C GLU A 140 0.67 -20.73 53.67
N LYS A 141 0.57 -21.48 52.57
CA LYS A 141 0.74 -22.94 52.60
C LYS A 141 2.14 -23.33 53.08
N ALA A 142 3.17 -22.65 52.57
CA ALA A 142 4.56 -22.87 52.97
C ALA A 142 4.79 -22.55 54.45
N LEU A 143 4.31 -21.39 54.93
CA LEU A 143 4.45 -21.00 56.34
C LEU A 143 3.73 -21.96 57.30
N ASN A 144 2.62 -22.54 56.87
CA ASN A 144 1.86 -23.53 57.63
C ASN A 144 2.36 -24.97 57.45
N GLY A 145 3.43 -25.21 56.68
CA GLY A 145 3.96 -26.54 56.42
C GLY A 145 3.03 -27.45 55.61
N GLN A 146 2.08 -26.87 54.88
CA GLN A 146 1.20 -27.59 53.95
C GLN A 146 1.92 -27.84 52.62
N PRO A 147 1.48 -28.81 51.80
CA PRO A 147 1.99 -28.94 50.43
C PRO A 147 1.77 -27.65 49.63
N PHE A 148 2.82 -27.17 48.95
CA PHE A 148 2.79 -25.95 48.14
C PHE A 148 3.57 -26.12 46.84
N GLU A 149 3.22 -25.31 45.86
CA GLU A 149 3.96 -25.21 44.60
C GLU A 149 5.04 -24.14 44.72
N PHE A 150 6.21 -24.40 44.13
CA PHE A 150 7.33 -23.46 44.14
C PHE A 150 8.02 -23.45 42.78
N SER A 151 8.63 -22.32 42.45
CA SER A 151 9.47 -22.18 41.28
C SER A 151 10.89 -22.57 41.63
N SER A 152 11.46 -23.55 40.93
CA SER A 152 12.85 -23.96 41.14
C SER A 152 13.80 -22.95 40.51
N TYR A 153 14.14 -21.92 41.28
CA TYR A 153 15.31 -21.10 40.97
C TYR A 153 16.57 -21.92 41.29
N LYS A 154 16.95 -22.85 40.38
CA LYS A 154 18.08 -23.79 40.47
C LYS A 154 18.25 -24.49 41.85
N SER A 155 17.64 -25.67 42.02
CA SER A 155 18.20 -26.73 42.87
C SER A 155 17.53 -28.06 42.56
N THR A 156 18.13 -28.78 41.62
CA THR A 156 17.98 -30.21 41.39
C THR A 156 19.37 -30.59 40.88
N GLU A 157 20.34 -31.00 41.69
CA GLU A 157 20.38 -32.35 42.27
C GLU A 157 21.52 -32.53 43.31
N ASN A 158 22.32 -31.51 43.63
CA ASN A 158 23.45 -31.68 44.56
C ASN A 158 23.46 -30.57 45.62
N ASN A 159 23.59 -30.97 46.89
CA ASN A 159 23.59 -30.17 48.13
C ASN A 159 24.65 -29.04 48.23
N GLN A 160 25.19 -28.54 47.11
CA GLN A 160 26.10 -27.40 47.08
C GLN A 160 25.32 -26.14 46.70
N TYR A 161 24.86 -25.43 47.73
CA TYR A 161 24.21 -24.12 47.62
C TYR A 161 25.29 -23.04 47.39
N SER A 162 25.92 -23.00 46.21
CA SER A 162 26.74 -21.85 45.81
C SER A 162 25.86 -20.84 45.07
N THR A 163 25.60 -19.73 45.76
CA THR A 163 24.59 -18.73 45.45
C THR A 163 25.21 -17.48 44.83
N CYS A 164 25.60 -17.56 43.57
CA CYS A 164 26.01 -16.39 42.81
C CYS A 164 25.45 -16.47 41.39
N VAL A 165 24.38 -15.70 41.14
CA VAL A 165 23.90 -15.41 39.79
C VAL A 165 24.06 -13.91 39.61
N SER A 166 24.99 -13.51 38.74
CA SER A 166 25.30 -12.10 38.48
C SER A 166 24.32 -11.45 37.49
N ASP A 167 24.33 -10.12 37.52
CA ASP A 167 23.56 -9.12 36.77
C ASP A 167 23.58 -9.22 35.22
N GLY A 168 24.08 -10.32 34.65
CA GLY A 168 24.22 -10.50 33.21
C GLY A 168 23.02 -11.15 32.50
N ARG A 169 21.96 -11.52 33.25
CA ARG A 169 20.76 -12.15 32.69
C ARG A 169 19.48 -11.39 33.09
N PRO A 170 18.45 -11.40 32.23
CA PRO A 170 17.13 -10.92 32.59
C PRO A 170 16.64 -11.56 33.90
N SER A 171 16.13 -10.77 34.86
CA SER A 171 15.49 -11.25 36.10
C SER A 171 14.46 -12.36 35.84
N PHE A 172 14.66 -13.49 36.49
CA PHE A 172 13.76 -14.63 36.38
C PHE A 172 12.34 -14.26 36.83
N ARG A 173 11.32 -14.67 36.08
CA ARG A 173 9.90 -14.45 36.38
C ARG A 173 9.30 -15.75 36.90
N PRO A 174 9.34 -16.02 38.21
CA PRO A 174 9.00 -17.34 38.76
C PRO A 174 7.55 -17.75 38.57
N PHE A 175 6.67 -16.75 38.50
CA PHE A 175 5.23 -16.95 38.45
C PHE A 175 4.65 -16.05 37.38
N ALA A 176 4.50 -16.60 36.18
CA ALA A 176 4.04 -15.84 35.02
C ALA A 176 2.68 -15.15 35.23
N ASN A 177 1.87 -15.52 36.23
CA ASN A 177 0.57 -14.92 36.52
C ASN A 177 0.45 -14.25 37.91
N SER A 178 1.54 -14.19 38.68
CA SER A 178 1.53 -13.55 40.00
C SER A 178 2.23 -12.21 39.95
N ASN A 179 1.68 -11.22 40.63
CA ASN A 179 2.35 -9.96 40.86
C ASN A 179 3.24 -9.99 42.11
N SER A 180 3.27 -11.12 42.81
CA SER A 180 3.96 -11.31 44.07
C SER A 180 4.96 -12.46 44.00
N ALA A 181 6.08 -12.30 44.68
CA ALA A 181 7.05 -13.36 44.91
C ALA A 181 7.60 -13.28 46.33
N TYR A 182 7.74 -14.44 46.94
CA TYR A 182 8.28 -14.61 48.28
C TYR A 182 9.40 -15.65 48.23
N MET A 183 10.54 -15.30 48.79
CA MET A 183 11.62 -16.25 49.02
C MET A 183 11.47 -16.80 50.43
N VAL A 184 11.09 -18.07 50.54
CA VAL A 184 10.89 -18.78 51.80
C VAL A 184 12.06 -19.71 52.03
N VAL A 185 12.63 -19.67 53.23
CA VAL A 185 13.63 -20.64 53.68
C VAL A 185 13.01 -21.65 54.62
N ARG A 186 13.42 -22.91 54.53
CA ARG A 186 13.11 -23.97 55.47
C ARG A 186 14.39 -24.45 56.16
N ASN A 187 14.41 -24.42 57.49
CA ASN A 187 15.38 -25.18 58.27
C ASN A 187 14.81 -26.56 58.61
N SER A 188 15.46 -27.63 58.14
CA SER A 188 15.06 -29.01 58.44
C SER A 188 15.37 -29.39 59.89
N ASN A 189 16.31 -28.70 60.53
CA ASN A 189 16.56 -28.85 61.96
C ASN A 189 15.57 -28.01 62.76
N MET A 190 14.47 -28.63 63.21
CA MET A 190 13.40 -27.96 63.97
C MET A 190 13.82 -27.53 65.38
N VAL A 191 15.02 -27.92 65.84
CA VAL A 191 15.50 -27.68 67.21
C VAL A 191 16.55 -26.58 67.27
N SER A 192 17.22 -26.27 66.15
CA SER A 192 18.24 -25.22 66.07
C SER A 192 17.81 -24.07 65.17
N THR A 193 17.97 -22.82 65.63
CA THR A 193 17.94 -21.65 64.75
C THR A 193 19.26 -21.54 64.00
N SER A 194 19.22 -21.43 62.68
CA SER A 194 20.42 -21.18 61.87
C SER A 194 20.46 -19.72 61.45
N MET A 195 21.65 -19.12 61.56
CA MET A 195 21.88 -17.74 61.12
C MET A 195 22.16 -17.74 59.61
N LEU A 196 21.36 -16.98 58.87
CA LEU A 196 21.47 -16.82 57.42
C LEU A 196 21.92 -15.42 57.06
N GLU A 197 22.96 -15.30 56.24
CA GLU A 197 23.39 -14.07 55.57
C GLU A 197 22.87 -14.09 54.13
N PHE A 198 22.09 -13.10 53.70
CA PHE A 198 21.55 -13.08 52.34
C PHE A 198 21.55 -11.71 51.67
N ASN A 199 21.55 -11.77 50.35
CA ASN A 199 21.35 -10.68 49.42
C ASN A 199 20.47 -11.18 48.26
N VAL A 200 19.21 -10.77 48.24
CA VAL A 200 18.24 -11.14 47.20
C VAL A 200 17.68 -9.85 46.59
N GLN A 201 17.80 -9.73 45.28
CA GLN A 201 17.24 -8.63 44.51
C GLN A 201 15.93 -9.07 43.85
N LEU A 202 14.83 -8.56 44.38
CA LEU A 202 13.53 -8.59 43.74
C LEU A 202 13.27 -7.22 43.09
N SER A 203 12.79 -7.21 41.85
CA SER A 203 12.34 -5.99 41.16
C SER A 203 11.00 -6.20 40.44
N CYS A 204 10.19 -5.15 40.37
CA CYS A 204 8.97 -5.19 39.55
C CYS A 204 9.36 -5.06 38.08
N VAL A 205 9.09 -6.10 37.31
CA VAL A 205 9.41 -6.19 35.88
C VAL A 205 8.14 -6.26 35.06
N ILE A 206 8.24 -5.93 33.77
CA ILE A 206 7.11 -6.03 32.85
C ILE A 206 6.68 -7.50 32.76
N TYR A 207 5.37 -7.72 32.71
CA TYR A 207 4.79 -9.05 32.55
C TYR A 207 5.20 -9.73 31.24
N PRO A 208 5.32 -11.07 31.19
CA PRO A 208 5.64 -11.78 29.97
C PRO A 208 4.79 -11.44 28.76
N ALA A 209 5.40 -11.44 27.59
CA ALA A 209 4.64 -11.32 26.36
C ALA A 209 3.62 -12.48 26.27
N THR A 210 2.35 -12.12 26.12
CA THR A 210 1.23 -13.06 25.96
C THR A 210 0.67 -13.03 24.55
N MET A 211 1.10 -12.07 23.72
CA MET A 211 0.64 -11.86 22.35
C MET A 211 1.77 -11.26 21.51
N VAL A 212 1.72 -11.51 20.21
CA VAL A 212 2.43 -10.70 19.20
C VAL A 212 1.41 -9.78 18.57
N ARG A 213 1.70 -8.48 18.56
CA ARG A 213 1.02 -7.51 17.72
C ARG A 213 1.86 -7.31 16.46
N MET A 214 1.22 -7.41 15.30
CA MET A 214 1.84 -7.01 14.05
C MET A 214 1.03 -5.90 13.41
N LYS A 215 1.77 -4.91 12.93
CA LYS A 215 1.24 -3.77 12.23
C LYS A 215 1.93 -3.62 10.90
N THR A 216 1.15 -3.38 9.86
CA THR A 216 1.66 -3.20 8.52
C THR A 216 1.70 -1.72 8.16
N SER A 217 2.78 -1.28 7.52
CA SER A 217 2.90 0.05 6.93
C SER A 217 3.43 -0.05 5.50
N PHE A 218 3.09 0.96 4.70
CA PHE A 218 3.45 1.03 3.29
C PHE A 218 4.76 1.81 3.10
N ALA A 219 5.44 1.58 1.98
CA ALA A 219 6.70 2.25 1.65
C ALA A 219 6.61 3.79 1.61
N ASN A 220 5.42 4.32 1.34
CA ASN A 220 5.18 5.74 1.16
C ASN A 220 3.75 6.09 1.60
N GLU A 221 3.55 7.30 2.11
CA GLU A 221 2.25 7.86 2.52
C GLU A 221 1.22 7.86 1.38
N TYR A 222 1.66 7.85 0.12
CA TYR A 222 0.76 7.77 -1.04
C TYR A 222 0.17 6.38 -1.27
N PHE A 223 0.77 5.33 -0.71
CA PHE A 223 0.25 3.98 -0.84
C PHE A 223 -0.66 3.64 0.34
N THR A 224 -1.87 3.19 0.03
CA THR A 224 -2.86 2.73 1.02
C THR A 224 -3.07 1.22 0.97
N LYS A 225 -2.31 0.52 0.12
CA LYS A 225 -2.45 -0.89 -0.22
C LYS A 225 -1.08 -1.54 -0.42
N HIS A 226 -1.03 -2.86 -0.37
CA HIS A 226 0.15 -3.61 -0.79
C HIS A 226 0.19 -3.73 -2.30
N TYR A 227 1.37 -3.56 -2.90
CA TYR A 227 1.55 -3.60 -4.34
C TYR A 227 2.71 -4.51 -4.74
N VAL A 228 2.58 -5.12 -5.92
CA VAL A 228 3.65 -5.93 -6.51
C VAL A 228 4.89 -5.06 -6.76
N GLY A 229 6.05 -5.54 -6.30
CA GLY A 229 7.34 -4.88 -6.46
C GLY A 229 7.61 -3.72 -5.49
N TYR A 230 6.65 -3.36 -4.62
CA TYR A 230 6.83 -2.29 -3.64
C TYR A 230 6.98 -2.86 -2.22
N PRO A 231 7.90 -2.31 -1.39
CA PRO A 231 8.11 -2.82 -0.05
C PRO A 231 6.89 -2.60 0.85
N SER A 232 6.52 -3.64 1.58
CA SER A 232 5.60 -3.60 2.70
C SER A 232 6.38 -3.83 3.98
N THR A 233 6.20 -2.96 4.97
CA THR A 233 6.89 -3.08 6.26
C THR A 233 5.96 -3.70 7.28
N PHE A 234 6.42 -4.75 7.94
CA PHE A 234 5.74 -5.44 9.02
C PHE A 234 6.48 -5.15 10.31
N ALA A 235 5.85 -4.37 11.19
CA ALA A 235 6.36 -4.08 12.53
C ALA A 235 5.75 -5.09 13.51
N PHE A 236 6.59 -5.70 14.34
CA PHE A 236 6.20 -6.67 15.35
C PHE A 236 6.45 -6.09 16.73
N SER A 237 5.53 -6.36 17.66
CA SER A 237 5.65 -5.96 19.06
C SER A 237 5.18 -7.09 19.96
N PHE A 238 6.02 -7.46 20.92
CA PHE A 238 5.77 -8.54 21.86
C PHE A 238 5.11 -7.92 23.10
N VAL A 239 3.81 -8.12 23.25
CA VAL A 239 3.01 -7.40 24.25
C VAL A 239 2.42 -8.36 25.28
N ASN A 240 2.30 -7.87 26.51
CA ASN A 240 1.62 -8.58 27.58
C ASN A 240 0.09 -8.37 27.52
N LYS A 241 -0.63 -8.95 28.48
CA LYS A 241 -2.10 -8.89 28.55
C LYS A 241 -2.69 -7.49 28.80
N TRP A 242 -1.84 -6.50 29.07
CA TRP A 242 -2.20 -5.09 29.27
C TRP A 242 -1.56 -4.19 28.20
N ASP A 243 -1.17 -4.74 27.06
CA ASP A 243 -0.55 -4.03 25.94
C ASP A 243 0.83 -3.38 26.24
N GLY A 244 1.45 -3.72 27.36
CA GLY A 244 2.83 -3.33 27.65
C GLY A 244 3.81 -4.12 26.80
N ILE A 245 4.74 -3.44 26.12
CA ILE A 245 5.82 -4.09 25.36
C ILE A 245 6.77 -4.79 26.32
N ASP A 246 6.97 -6.08 26.15
CA ASP A 246 7.98 -6.83 26.89
C ASP A 246 9.36 -6.59 26.28
N THR A 247 10.07 -5.62 26.83
CA THR A 247 11.39 -5.18 26.36
C THR A 247 12.50 -6.22 26.54
N TRP A 248 12.15 -7.44 26.95
CA TRP A 248 13.07 -8.52 27.22
C TRP A 248 13.09 -9.55 26.11
N GLN A 249 12.09 -9.51 25.22
CA GLN A 249 12.08 -10.37 24.04
C GLN A 249 13.19 -9.95 23.07
N GLN A 250 14.04 -10.91 22.72
CA GLN A 250 15.11 -10.75 21.74
C GLN A 250 15.21 -12.03 20.92
N GLY A 251 15.42 -11.92 19.61
CA GLY A 251 15.44 -13.09 18.75
C GLY A 251 15.34 -12.74 17.28
N ILE A 252 14.83 -13.67 16.48
CA ILE A 252 14.70 -13.53 15.03
C ILE A 252 13.26 -13.85 14.64
N ILE A 253 12.62 -12.96 13.89
CA ILE A 253 11.39 -13.25 13.15
C ILE A 253 11.78 -13.63 11.73
N SER A 254 11.20 -14.70 11.22
CA SER A 254 11.42 -15.19 9.85
C SER A 254 10.09 -15.32 9.12
N LEU A 255 10.08 -14.96 7.84
CA LEU A 255 8.96 -15.18 6.93
C LEU A 255 9.27 -16.42 6.09
N THR A 256 8.39 -17.41 6.17
CA THR A 256 8.50 -18.69 5.46
C THR A 256 7.39 -18.84 4.43
N GLY A 257 7.55 -19.73 3.44
CA GLY A 257 6.55 -19.95 2.39
C GLY A 257 6.56 -18.91 1.25
N VAL A 258 7.60 -18.08 1.17
CA VAL A 258 7.85 -17.14 0.06
C VAL A 258 9.17 -17.49 -0.63
N SER A 259 9.42 -16.95 -1.84
CA SER A 259 10.56 -17.30 -2.69
C SER A 259 11.94 -17.09 -2.04
N SER A 260 12.05 -16.21 -1.04
CA SER A 260 13.26 -16.00 -0.26
C SER A 260 12.92 -15.86 1.22
N THR A 261 13.58 -16.64 2.08
CA THR A 261 13.40 -16.51 3.53
C THR A 261 13.89 -15.14 3.98
N GLN A 262 12.97 -14.29 4.43
CA GLN A 262 13.30 -13.00 5.01
C GLN A 262 13.43 -13.14 6.53
N ARG A 263 14.35 -12.37 7.12
CA ARG A 263 14.62 -12.39 8.56
C ARG A 263 14.74 -10.97 9.10
N ALA A 264 14.24 -10.78 10.31
CA ALA A 264 14.31 -9.54 11.07
C ALA A 264 14.74 -9.83 12.50
N ILE A 265 15.60 -8.99 13.06
CA ILE A 265 16.03 -9.11 14.46
C ILE A 265 14.99 -8.42 15.33
N VAL A 266 14.60 -9.09 16.40
CA VAL A 266 13.79 -8.53 17.49
C VAL A 266 14.76 -8.08 18.58
N VAL A 267 14.68 -6.81 18.95
CA VAL A 267 15.44 -6.22 20.06
C VAL A 267 14.46 -5.47 20.93
N ASN A 268 14.54 -5.69 22.24
CA ASN A 268 13.68 -5.05 23.22
C ASN A 268 12.18 -5.19 22.91
N GLY A 269 11.77 -6.39 22.48
CA GLY A 269 10.37 -6.72 22.20
C GLY A 269 9.80 -6.07 20.95
N VAL A 270 10.62 -5.46 20.10
CA VAL A 270 10.19 -4.89 18.82
C VAL A 270 11.07 -5.37 17.67
N GLY A 271 10.47 -5.55 16.50
CA GLY A 271 11.18 -5.94 15.27
C GLY A 271 10.47 -5.38 14.04
N SER A 272 11.19 -5.28 12.92
CA SER A 272 10.64 -4.79 11.66
C SER A 272 11.19 -5.58 10.48
N MET A 273 10.33 -5.97 9.55
CA MET A 273 10.67 -6.71 8.34
C MET A 273 10.11 -6.04 7.10
N GLN A 274 10.90 -5.95 6.03
CA GLN A 274 10.44 -5.49 4.72
C GLN A 274 10.24 -6.65 3.76
N TYR A 275 9.02 -6.79 3.25
CA TYR A 275 8.65 -7.79 2.26
C TYR A 275 8.28 -7.14 0.94
N PHE A 276 8.74 -7.74 -0.16
CA PHE A 276 8.46 -7.29 -1.53
C PHE A 276 7.57 -8.34 -2.22
N PRO A 277 6.26 -8.11 -2.30
CA PRO A 277 5.37 -9.01 -3.00
C PRO A 277 5.75 -9.12 -4.48
N THR A 278 5.85 -10.35 -4.99
CA THR A 278 6.20 -10.61 -6.40
C THR A 278 5.00 -10.90 -7.28
N GLN A 279 3.83 -11.14 -6.69
CA GLN A 279 2.59 -11.48 -7.39
C GLN A 279 1.39 -10.77 -6.76
N ALA A 280 0.41 -10.42 -7.59
CA ALA A 280 -0.85 -9.85 -7.15
C ALA A 280 -1.81 -10.96 -6.66
N GLY A 281 -2.78 -10.58 -5.82
CA GLY A 281 -3.76 -11.47 -5.24
C GLY A 281 -3.67 -11.55 -3.72
N ILE A 282 -4.28 -12.58 -3.15
CA ILE A 282 -4.29 -12.82 -1.70
C ILE A 282 -3.05 -13.63 -1.34
N LEU A 283 -2.20 -13.09 -0.46
CA LEU A 283 -1.05 -13.80 0.09
C LEU A 283 -1.29 -14.17 1.55
N ASN A 284 -1.04 -15.42 1.89
CA ASN A 284 -0.99 -15.91 3.26
C ASN A 284 0.47 -15.99 3.69
N LEU A 285 0.89 -15.06 4.54
CA LEU A 285 2.23 -14.94 5.05
C LEU A 285 2.32 -15.67 6.39
N ARG A 286 3.34 -16.50 6.57
CA ARG A 286 3.60 -17.22 7.82
C ARG A 286 4.90 -16.75 8.45
N PHE A 287 4.79 -16.13 9.61
CA PHE A 287 5.96 -15.73 10.39
C PHE A 287 6.26 -16.74 11.51
N THR A 288 7.54 -16.96 11.77
CA THR A 288 8.06 -17.74 12.89
C THR A 288 9.03 -16.87 13.69
N TYR A 289 8.83 -16.80 15.01
CA TYR A 289 9.76 -16.18 15.93
C TYR A 289 10.61 -17.24 16.64
N THR A 290 11.93 -17.04 16.65
CA THR A 290 12.88 -17.86 17.41
C THR A 290 13.58 -16.97 18.44
N PRO A 291 13.35 -17.18 19.75
CA PRO A 291 13.99 -16.38 20.79
C PRO A 291 15.49 -16.65 20.86
N ASN A 292 16.25 -15.67 21.34
CA ASN A 292 17.63 -15.86 21.75
C ASN A 292 17.68 -16.87 22.93
N PRO A 293 18.65 -17.80 23.00
CA PRO A 293 18.79 -18.74 24.11
C PRO A 293 18.84 -18.11 25.51
N ASN A 294 19.18 -16.82 25.61
CA ASN A 294 19.23 -16.07 26.87
C ASN A 294 17.89 -15.45 27.30
N VAL A 295 16.86 -15.54 26.45
CA VAL A 295 15.52 -15.02 26.68
C VAL A 295 14.60 -16.17 27.05
N TYR A 296 13.63 -15.89 27.91
CA TYR A 296 12.64 -16.89 28.33
C TYR A 296 11.59 -17.14 27.22
N GLY A 297 11.00 -18.32 27.22
CA GLY A 297 9.97 -18.71 26.24
C GLY A 297 10.50 -19.64 25.15
N GLY A 298 9.59 -20.19 24.35
CA GLY A 298 9.90 -21.04 23.21
C GLY A 298 9.74 -20.29 21.89
N SER A 299 10.11 -20.93 20.78
CA SER A 299 9.77 -20.46 19.45
C SER A 299 8.26 -20.33 19.30
N TRP A 300 7.83 -19.31 18.56
CA TRP A 300 6.43 -19.12 18.18
C TRP A 300 6.29 -19.34 16.69
N ASP A 301 5.63 -20.44 16.36
CA ASP A 301 5.31 -20.82 14.99
C ASP A 301 3.87 -20.39 14.64
N ASN A 302 3.62 -20.18 13.35
CA ASN A 302 2.29 -19.89 12.78
C ASN A 302 1.72 -18.52 13.17
N LEU A 303 2.54 -17.47 13.16
CA LEU A 303 2.05 -16.10 13.14
C LEU A 303 1.55 -15.80 11.72
N ASP A 304 0.33 -16.24 11.42
CA ASP A 304 -0.25 -16.19 10.09
C ASP A 304 -0.93 -14.84 9.82
N SER A 305 -0.54 -14.16 8.75
CA SER A 305 -1.12 -12.90 8.27
C SER A 305 -1.63 -13.05 6.85
N ARG A 306 -2.75 -12.40 6.54
CA ARG A 306 -3.34 -12.39 5.20
C ARG A 306 -3.31 -10.97 4.66
N ILE A 307 -2.64 -10.77 3.53
CA ILE A 307 -2.60 -9.49 2.83
C ILE A 307 -3.20 -9.59 1.42
N ILE A 308 -3.73 -8.48 0.93
CA ILE A 308 -4.19 -8.34 -0.46
C ILE A 308 -3.19 -7.47 -1.20
N VAL A 309 -2.57 -8.03 -2.24
CA VAL A 309 -1.57 -7.38 -3.07
C VAL A 309 -2.18 -7.01 -4.41
N ASN A 310 -2.04 -5.75 -4.79
CA ASN A 310 -2.59 -5.20 -6.02
C ASN A 310 -1.50 -5.05 -7.08
N GLN A 311 -1.91 -5.21 -8.34
CA GLN A 311 -1.09 -4.87 -9.49
C GLN A 311 -1.37 -3.40 -9.82
N MET A 312 -0.34 -2.55 -9.76
CA MET A 312 -0.46 -1.16 -10.20
C MET A 312 -0.64 -1.07 -11.70
N ALA A 313 -1.37 -0.03 -12.14
CA ALA A 313 -1.50 0.34 -13.54
C ALA A 313 -1.83 -0.87 -14.43
N SER A 314 -2.85 -1.63 -14.03
CA SER A 314 -3.28 -2.84 -14.71
C SER A 314 -4.20 -2.55 -15.91
N LYS A 315 -4.89 -1.41 -15.87
CA LYS A 315 -5.85 -0.99 -16.87
C LYS A 315 -5.80 0.53 -17.04
N GLY A 316 -6.12 1.02 -18.22
CA GLY A 316 -6.26 2.44 -18.51
C GLY A 316 -7.64 2.78 -19.05
N SER A 317 -7.93 4.07 -19.06
CA SER A 317 -8.96 4.67 -19.89
C SER A 317 -8.40 5.95 -20.47
N ILE A 318 -8.46 6.09 -21.79
CA ILE A 318 -8.11 7.33 -22.48
C ILE A 318 -9.32 7.90 -23.23
N ASP A 319 -9.37 9.23 -23.24
CA ASP A 319 -10.34 10.04 -23.98
C ASP A 319 -9.59 11.10 -24.78
N ILE A 320 -10.02 11.35 -26.01
CA ILE A 320 -9.31 12.19 -26.97
C ILE A 320 -10.18 13.39 -27.32
N GLN A 321 -9.62 14.59 -27.18
CA GLN A 321 -10.32 15.85 -27.40
C GLN A 321 -9.50 16.82 -28.27
N PRO A 322 -10.03 17.29 -29.42
CA PRO A 322 -11.32 16.91 -29.99
C PRO A 322 -11.28 15.47 -30.54
N GLY A 323 -12.36 14.72 -30.36
CA GLY A 323 -12.48 13.33 -30.84
C GLY A 323 -12.77 13.20 -32.34
N ARG A 324 -12.20 14.09 -33.17
CA ARG A 324 -12.48 14.21 -34.62
C ARG A 324 -11.19 14.20 -35.44
N ALA A 325 -11.33 14.16 -36.76
CA ALA A 325 -10.21 14.26 -37.70
C ALA A 325 -9.32 15.48 -37.42
N LEU A 326 -8.01 15.25 -37.35
CA LEU A 326 -7.02 16.29 -37.07
C LEU A 326 -6.38 16.74 -38.37
N LEU A 327 -6.44 18.04 -38.63
CA LEU A 327 -5.70 18.65 -39.74
C LEU A 327 -4.19 18.71 -39.40
N PRO A 328 -3.32 18.85 -40.41
CA PRO A 328 -1.90 19.06 -40.17
C PRO A 328 -1.67 20.28 -39.28
N GLY A 329 -0.84 20.15 -38.24
CA GLY A 329 -0.54 21.23 -37.32
C GLY A 329 -1.57 21.46 -36.23
N GLU A 330 -2.64 20.65 -36.15
CA GLU A 330 -3.59 20.72 -35.05
C GLU A 330 -3.09 19.96 -33.81
N SER A 331 -3.40 20.53 -32.65
CA SER A 331 -3.17 19.91 -31.36
C SER A 331 -4.43 19.22 -30.85
N PHE A 332 -4.26 18.06 -30.23
CA PHE A 332 -5.32 17.37 -29.49
C PHE A 332 -4.83 16.99 -28.09
N THR A 333 -5.78 16.86 -27.18
CA THR A 333 -5.53 16.47 -25.80
C THR A 333 -5.99 15.04 -25.58
N VAL A 334 -5.13 14.23 -24.97
CA VAL A 334 -5.44 12.89 -24.48
C VAL A 334 -5.60 12.97 -22.98
N ASN A 335 -6.83 12.87 -22.49
CA ASN A 335 -7.13 12.70 -21.07
C ASN A 335 -6.96 11.22 -20.72
N TYR A 336 -6.33 10.91 -19.60
CA TYR A 336 -6.12 9.53 -19.17
C TYR A 336 -6.45 9.31 -17.69
N LYS A 337 -6.91 8.10 -17.38
CA LYS A 337 -7.09 7.57 -16.03
C LYS A 337 -6.51 6.15 -15.97
N ILE A 338 -5.59 5.92 -15.06
CA ILE A 338 -4.92 4.63 -14.88
C ILE A 338 -5.42 3.98 -13.60
N PHE A 339 -5.78 2.69 -13.71
CA PHE A 339 -6.40 1.92 -12.65
C PHE A 339 -5.54 0.72 -12.25
N ASP A 340 -5.54 0.43 -10.96
CA ASP A 340 -5.04 -0.81 -10.38
C ASP A 340 -6.01 -1.97 -10.71
N ASN A 341 -5.59 -3.21 -10.45
CA ASN A 341 -6.39 -4.40 -10.79
C ASN A 341 -7.71 -4.51 -10.01
N ASP A 342 -7.86 -3.79 -8.91
CA ASP A 342 -9.08 -3.69 -8.13
C ASP A 342 -10.02 -2.56 -8.60
N GLY A 343 -9.67 -1.86 -9.69
CA GLY A 343 -10.45 -0.79 -10.28
C GLY A 343 -10.28 0.57 -9.61
N SER A 344 -9.45 0.68 -8.56
CA SER A 344 -9.10 1.98 -7.99
C SER A 344 -8.08 2.71 -8.85
N ILE A 345 -8.05 4.05 -8.76
CA ILE A 345 -7.08 4.87 -9.50
C ILE A 345 -5.69 4.68 -8.89
N THR A 346 -4.69 4.47 -9.76
CA THR A 346 -3.29 4.26 -9.35
C THR A 346 -2.75 5.49 -8.63
N PRO A 347 -2.35 5.40 -7.34
CA PRO A 347 -2.05 6.57 -6.51
C PRO A 347 -0.78 7.33 -6.92
N SER A 348 0.18 6.63 -7.53
CA SER A 348 1.41 7.20 -8.04
C SER A 348 1.83 6.45 -9.30
N LEU A 349 1.97 7.17 -10.40
CA LEU A 349 2.34 6.60 -11.70
C LEU A 349 3.79 6.98 -12.02
N ASP A 350 4.63 5.98 -12.27
CA ASP A 350 6.00 6.18 -12.73
C ASP A 350 5.99 6.68 -14.19
N LEU A 351 6.11 8.00 -14.37
CA LEU A 351 6.09 8.65 -15.69
C LEU A 351 7.24 8.21 -16.60
N SER A 352 8.33 7.64 -16.07
CA SER A 352 9.41 7.10 -16.92
C SER A 352 8.99 5.81 -17.65
N LYS A 353 7.99 5.11 -17.12
CA LYS A 353 7.46 3.85 -17.66
C LYS A 353 6.13 4.03 -18.39
N PHE A 354 5.43 5.12 -18.12
CA PHE A 354 4.18 5.45 -18.80
C PHE A 354 4.44 6.17 -20.11
N LYS A 355 3.77 5.76 -21.18
CA LYS A 355 3.89 6.35 -22.52
C LYS A 355 2.52 6.42 -23.20
N ILE A 356 2.30 7.50 -23.94
CA ILE A 356 1.24 7.58 -24.94
C ILE A 356 1.92 7.59 -26.30
N GLU A 357 1.61 6.61 -27.13
CA GLU A 357 2.24 6.42 -28.45
C GLU A 357 1.17 6.28 -29.53
N ALA A 358 1.47 6.79 -30.73
CA ALA A 358 0.62 6.69 -31.89
C ALA A 358 1.02 5.51 -32.79
N TYR A 359 0.04 4.79 -33.31
CA TYR A 359 0.21 3.61 -34.17
C TYR A 359 -0.69 3.71 -35.38
N HIS A 360 -0.27 3.18 -36.53
CA HIS A 360 -1.21 2.93 -37.61
C HIS A 360 -2.22 1.85 -37.20
N GLU A 361 -3.50 1.98 -37.59
CA GLU A 361 -4.61 1.09 -37.18
C GLU A 361 -4.29 -0.41 -37.31
N LYS A 362 -3.45 -0.79 -38.28
CA LYS A 362 -2.96 -2.16 -38.46
C LYS A 362 -1.46 -2.20 -38.81
N GLY A 363 -0.67 -1.31 -38.23
CA GLY A 363 0.71 -1.11 -38.66
C GLY A 363 1.69 -0.80 -37.54
N PRO A 364 2.93 -0.42 -37.92
CA PRO A 364 3.96 -0.10 -36.96
C PRO A 364 3.62 1.16 -36.17
N ARG A 365 4.39 1.39 -35.12
CA ARG A 365 4.41 2.66 -34.40
C ARG A 365 4.69 3.80 -35.38
N MET A 366 3.93 4.88 -35.27
CA MET A 366 4.20 6.11 -36.01
C MET A 366 5.51 6.73 -35.50
N ARG A 367 6.21 7.41 -36.39
CA ARG A 367 7.42 8.13 -36.01
C ARG A 367 7.07 9.32 -35.09
N ASP A 368 7.93 9.61 -34.12
CA ASP A 368 7.71 10.67 -33.13
C ASP A 368 7.73 12.09 -33.75
N ASP A 369 8.28 12.24 -34.96
CA ASP A 369 8.20 13.47 -35.75
C ASP A 369 6.79 13.71 -36.30
N LEU A 370 6.00 12.65 -36.55
CA LEU A 370 4.66 12.72 -37.11
C LEU A 370 3.60 13.08 -36.06
N VAL A 371 3.66 12.41 -34.90
CA VAL A 371 2.80 12.69 -33.75
C VAL A 371 3.67 12.83 -32.52
N SER A 372 3.75 14.06 -32.00
CA SER A 372 4.54 14.36 -30.81
C SER A 372 3.62 14.64 -29.63
N CYS A 373 3.74 13.83 -28.58
CA CYS A 373 2.93 13.93 -27.37
C CYS A 373 3.78 14.42 -26.18
N MET A 374 3.36 15.51 -25.56
CA MET A 374 4.01 16.11 -24.39
C MET A 374 3.12 16.01 -23.15
N HIS A 375 3.67 15.45 -22.08
CA HIS A 375 3.00 15.42 -20.78
C HIS A 375 2.81 16.84 -20.25
N VAL A 376 1.57 17.18 -19.92
CA VAL A 376 1.24 18.50 -19.34
C VAL A 376 0.97 18.37 -17.84
N MET A 377 0.19 17.36 -17.43
CA MET A 377 -0.15 17.15 -16.03
C MET A 377 -0.29 15.66 -15.70
N ASN A 378 0.15 15.28 -14.50
CA ASN A 378 -0.17 14.00 -13.86
C ASN A 378 -0.49 14.26 -12.39
N ARG A 379 -1.65 13.80 -11.95
CA ARG A 379 -2.06 13.80 -10.55
C ARG A 379 -2.67 12.44 -10.22
N ARG A 380 -1.87 11.60 -9.55
CA ARG A 380 -2.30 10.30 -9.01
C ARG A 380 -2.95 9.40 -10.06
N GLY A 381 -2.23 9.09 -11.15
CA GLY A 381 -2.72 8.17 -12.17
C GLY A 381 -3.76 8.77 -13.12
N GLU A 382 -4.14 10.03 -12.93
CA GLU A 382 -4.98 10.77 -13.86
C GLU A 382 -4.22 11.98 -14.41
N GLY A 383 -4.51 12.37 -15.64
CA GLY A 383 -3.91 13.56 -16.21
C GLY A 383 -4.29 13.76 -17.65
N PHE A 384 -3.52 14.63 -18.31
CA PHE A 384 -3.69 14.87 -19.72
C PHE A 384 -2.35 15.17 -20.40
N ILE A 385 -2.33 14.86 -21.69
CA ILE A 385 -1.19 15.01 -22.58
C ILE A 385 -1.66 15.78 -23.80
N ASN A 386 -0.86 16.75 -24.24
CA ASN A 386 -1.12 17.42 -25.49
C ASN A 386 -0.26 16.79 -26.59
N CYS A 387 -0.91 16.40 -27.67
CA CYS A 387 -0.29 15.80 -28.83
C CYS A 387 -0.48 16.71 -30.04
N ASN A 388 0.56 16.86 -30.84
CA ASN A 388 0.53 17.65 -32.07
C ASN A 388 0.87 16.77 -33.27
N THR A 389 0.20 17.00 -34.39
CA THR A 389 0.53 16.40 -35.68
C THR A 389 1.39 17.35 -36.50
N SER A 390 2.49 16.88 -37.09
CA SER A 390 3.35 17.70 -37.94
C SER A 390 2.96 17.68 -39.41
N GLU A 391 2.39 16.55 -39.87
CA GLU A 391 1.99 16.32 -41.25
C GLU A 391 0.57 15.74 -41.33
N MET A 392 0.03 15.70 -42.55
CA MET A 392 -1.27 15.09 -42.81
C MET A 392 -1.18 13.57 -42.65
N ILE A 393 -1.91 13.03 -41.68
CA ILE A 393 -2.03 11.58 -41.51
C ILE A 393 -3.11 11.10 -42.48
N ALA A 394 -2.72 10.28 -43.46
CA ALA A 394 -3.61 9.86 -44.55
C ALA A 394 -4.56 8.71 -44.18
N SER A 395 -4.47 8.17 -42.95
CA SER A 395 -5.26 7.03 -42.50
C SER A 395 -5.58 7.11 -41.01
N ASN A 396 -6.64 6.41 -40.60
CA ASN A 396 -6.97 6.24 -39.19
C ASN A 396 -5.76 5.72 -38.41
N PHE A 397 -5.66 6.16 -37.17
CA PHE A 397 -4.57 5.79 -36.30
C PHE A 397 -5.05 5.59 -34.87
N GLU A 398 -4.26 4.84 -34.13
CA GLU A 398 -4.55 4.48 -32.75
C GLU A 398 -3.61 5.22 -31.81
N ILE A 399 -4.19 5.79 -30.76
CA ILE A 399 -3.46 6.22 -29.58
C ILE A 399 -3.49 5.09 -28.58
N ARG A 400 -2.32 4.64 -28.14
CA ARG A 400 -2.18 3.58 -27.13
C ARG A 400 -1.59 4.17 -25.87
N ALA A 401 -2.27 3.93 -24.75
CA ALA A 401 -1.70 4.16 -23.43
C ALA A 401 -0.93 2.93 -23.00
N MET A 402 0.34 3.09 -22.66
CA MET A 402 1.22 1.99 -22.32
C MET A 402 1.92 2.24 -20.98
N PHE A 403 2.06 1.21 -20.16
CA PHE A 403 2.85 1.26 -18.94
C PHE A 403 3.80 0.08 -18.91
N ASN A 404 5.10 0.35 -18.84
CA ASN A 404 6.16 -0.65 -18.84
C ASN A 404 6.04 -1.63 -20.05
N GLY A 405 5.66 -1.11 -21.22
CA GLY A 405 5.48 -1.89 -22.45
C GLY A 405 4.14 -2.62 -22.57
N VAL A 406 3.29 -2.62 -21.55
CA VAL A 406 1.95 -3.22 -21.59
C VAL A 406 0.92 -2.18 -22.02
N VAL A 407 0.09 -2.52 -23.00
CA VAL A 407 -1.02 -1.65 -23.44
C VAL A 407 -2.14 -1.66 -22.40
N LEU A 408 -2.47 -0.48 -21.89
CA LEU A 408 -3.49 -0.25 -20.87
C LEU A 408 -4.85 0.11 -21.45
N ASP A 409 -4.85 0.89 -22.54
CA ASP A 409 -6.04 1.25 -23.32
C ASP A 409 -5.64 1.64 -24.74
N THR A 410 -6.59 1.61 -25.67
CA THR A 410 -6.39 1.99 -27.07
C THR A 410 -7.61 2.74 -27.59
N LYS A 411 -7.38 3.86 -28.27
CA LYS A 411 -8.42 4.63 -28.94
C LYS A 411 -8.04 4.93 -30.38
N THR A 412 -8.94 4.57 -31.28
CA THR A 412 -8.85 4.91 -32.69
C THR A 412 -9.37 6.33 -32.91
N ILE A 413 -8.55 7.16 -33.56
CA ILE A 413 -8.97 8.43 -34.10
C ILE A 413 -9.43 8.15 -35.53
N LEU A 414 -10.73 8.36 -35.76
CA LEU A 414 -11.30 8.29 -37.10
C LEU A 414 -11.03 9.61 -37.80
N LEU A 415 -10.39 9.52 -38.96
CA LEU A 415 -10.39 10.62 -39.90
C LEU A 415 -11.76 10.60 -40.57
N ASP A 416 -12.62 11.56 -40.23
CA ASP A 416 -13.81 11.84 -41.03
C ASP A 416 -13.40 11.92 -42.51
N GLY A 417 -14.14 11.16 -43.31
CA GLY A 417 -13.79 10.74 -44.68
C GLY A 417 -13.39 11.87 -45.61
N PRO A 418 -12.94 11.52 -46.82
CA PRO A 418 -11.99 12.30 -47.61
C PRO A 418 -12.31 13.77 -47.53
N VAL A 419 -11.54 14.46 -46.70
CA VAL A 419 -11.43 15.90 -46.77
C VAL A 419 -10.76 16.14 -48.12
N LEU A 420 -11.56 16.11 -49.19
CA LEU A 420 -11.28 16.72 -50.48
C LEU A 420 -11.23 18.23 -50.24
N ILE A 421 -10.38 18.68 -49.33
CA ILE A 421 -9.63 19.89 -49.58
C ILE A 421 -8.71 19.47 -50.72
N PHE A 422 -9.24 19.47 -51.94
CA PHE A 422 -8.43 19.94 -53.02
C PHE A 422 -7.98 21.31 -52.55
N SER A 423 -6.77 21.40 -52.01
CA SER A 423 -6.06 22.65 -51.86
C SER A 423 -5.76 23.09 -53.28
N LEU A 424 -6.81 23.47 -54.03
CA LEU A 424 -6.68 24.15 -55.29
C LEU A 424 -5.93 25.40 -54.89
N THR A 425 -4.66 25.46 -55.29
CA THR A 425 -3.89 26.68 -55.17
C THR A 425 -4.72 27.82 -55.77
N PRO A 426 -4.57 29.06 -55.32
CA PRO A 426 -5.31 30.20 -55.90
C PRO A 426 -5.25 30.22 -57.44
N LEU A 427 -4.14 29.72 -58.00
CA LEU A 427 -3.92 29.53 -59.43
C LEU A 427 -4.89 28.52 -60.09
N GLN A 428 -5.20 27.41 -59.42
CA GLN A 428 -6.13 26.40 -59.94
C GLN A 428 -7.59 26.87 -59.84
N TRP A 429 -7.93 27.66 -58.80
CA TRP A 429 -9.23 28.36 -58.74
C TRP A 429 -9.40 29.35 -59.89
N LEU A 430 -8.34 30.11 -60.22
CA LEU A 430 -8.34 30.99 -61.39
C LEU A 430 -8.51 30.22 -62.71
N PHE A 431 -7.91 29.03 -62.82
CA PHE A 431 -8.08 28.17 -64.00
C PHE A 431 -9.52 27.67 -64.15
N ILE A 432 -10.14 27.19 -63.07
CA ILE A 432 -11.54 26.73 -63.07
C ILE A 432 -12.47 27.90 -63.43
N LEU A 433 -12.26 29.06 -62.81
CA LEU A 433 -13.06 30.25 -63.08
C LEU A 433 -12.87 30.73 -64.52
N GLY A 434 -11.66 30.65 -65.06
CA GLY A 434 -11.36 30.91 -66.47
C GLY A 434 -12.08 29.95 -67.43
N ILE A 435 -12.08 28.64 -67.13
CA ILE A 435 -12.81 27.65 -67.93
C ILE A 435 -14.32 27.92 -67.89
N CYS A 436 -14.88 28.24 -66.72
CA CYS A 436 -16.31 28.59 -66.59
C CYS A 436 -16.68 29.84 -67.41
N ILE A 437 -15.81 30.87 -67.42
CA ILE A 437 -16.02 32.07 -68.25
C ILE A 437 -15.98 31.71 -69.74
N VAL A 438 -15.00 30.91 -70.18
CA VAL A 438 -14.89 30.52 -71.59
C VAL A 438 -16.12 29.72 -72.04
N ILE A 439 -16.58 28.75 -71.23
CA ILE A 439 -17.80 28.00 -71.52
C ILE A 439 -19.02 28.94 -71.56
N GLY A 440 -19.13 29.86 -70.60
CA GLY A 440 -20.20 30.86 -70.57
C GLY A 440 -20.23 31.73 -71.83
N VAL A 441 -19.07 32.22 -72.28
CA VAL A 441 -18.95 33.04 -73.51
C VAL A 441 -19.30 32.23 -74.75
N VAL A 442 -18.88 30.97 -74.84
CA VAL A 442 -19.20 30.09 -75.98
C VAL A 442 -20.70 29.81 -76.03
N VAL A 443 -21.34 29.54 -74.89
CA VAL A 443 -22.79 29.30 -74.81
C VAL A 443 -23.58 30.56 -75.17
N ILE A 444 -23.22 31.71 -74.61
CA ILE A 444 -23.88 32.99 -74.93
C ILE A 444 -23.68 33.35 -76.41
N GLY A 445 -22.47 33.17 -76.95
CA GLY A 445 -22.16 33.38 -78.36
C GLY A 445 -22.96 32.45 -79.28
N GLY A 446 -23.09 31.17 -78.90
CA GLY A 446 -23.92 30.19 -79.61
C GLY A 446 -25.40 30.59 -79.64
N ILE A 447 -25.95 31.01 -78.49
CA ILE A 447 -27.33 31.49 -78.40
C ILE A 447 -27.55 32.73 -79.28
N LEU A 448 -26.64 33.71 -79.24
CA LEU A 448 -26.71 34.90 -80.07
C LEU A 448 -26.62 34.59 -81.57
N LEU A 449 -25.79 33.62 -81.96
CA LEU A 449 -25.66 33.16 -83.34
C LEU A 449 -26.95 32.50 -83.83
N VAL A 450 -27.58 31.66 -83.01
CA VAL A 450 -28.87 31.03 -83.32
C VAL A 450 -29.97 32.09 -83.45
N VAL A 451 -30.04 33.06 -82.53
CA VAL A 451 -30.99 34.19 -82.60
C VAL A 451 -30.78 35.03 -83.86
N TYR A 452 -29.53 35.27 -84.26
CA TYR A 452 -29.20 35.97 -85.50
C TYR A 452 -29.67 35.21 -86.74
N PHE A 453 -29.46 33.90 -86.79
CA PHE A 453 -29.92 33.06 -87.90
C PHE A 453 -31.45 32.95 -87.97
N MET A 454 -32.14 32.85 -86.83
CA MET A 454 -33.61 32.88 -86.76
C MET A 454 -34.17 34.20 -87.33
N ARG A 455 -33.64 35.36 -86.91
CA ARG A 455 -34.04 36.68 -87.44
C ARG A 455 -33.71 36.86 -88.92
N LYS A 456 -32.67 36.21 -89.42
CA LYS A 456 -32.30 36.25 -90.85
C LYS A 456 -33.22 35.39 -91.70
N ARG A 457 -33.83 34.34 -91.13
CA ARG A 457 -34.76 33.44 -91.82
C ARG A 457 -36.15 34.06 -92.02
N GLU A 458 -36.63 34.86 -91.07
CA GLU A 458 -37.91 35.60 -91.18
C GLU A 458 -37.94 36.63 -92.33
N LYS A 459 -36.77 37.05 -92.85
CA LYS A 459 -36.71 38.01 -93.98
C LYS A 459 -36.75 37.37 -95.37
N LYS A 460 -36.88 36.04 -95.50
CA LYS A 460 -36.82 35.35 -96.80
C LYS A 460 -38.05 34.54 -97.22
N GLU A 461 -39.12 34.50 -96.44
CA GLU A 461 -40.33 33.77 -96.85
C GLU A 461 -41.57 34.68 -96.80
N MET A 462 -41.78 35.41 -97.89
CA MET A 462 -43.11 35.79 -98.36
C MET A 462 -43.26 35.34 -99.81
N VAL A 463 -43.53 34.05 -100.03
CA VAL A 463 -44.21 33.57 -101.23
C VAL A 463 -45.27 32.57 -100.77
N LYS A 464 -46.50 32.83 -101.21
CA LYS A 464 -47.77 32.21 -100.82
C LYS A 464 -48.00 30.85 -101.50
N LEU A 465 -48.65 29.98 -100.71
CA LEU A 465 -49.71 28.98 -101.01
C LEU A 465 -49.43 27.88 -102.04
N GLU A 466 -49.72 26.62 -101.67
CA GLU A 466 -51.05 26.00 -101.86
C GLU A 466 -51.17 24.66 -101.08
N ASP A 467 -52.27 24.48 -100.34
CA ASP A 467 -52.70 23.21 -99.71
C ASP A 467 -53.26 22.25 -100.77
N PRO A 468 -53.36 20.92 -100.51
CA PRO A 468 -54.63 20.44 -99.95
C PRO A 468 -54.56 19.20 -99.02
N ILE A 469 -55.46 19.22 -98.01
CA ILE A 469 -56.47 18.17 -97.70
C ILE A 469 -55.93 16.79 -97.26
N ASP A 470 -55.95 16.48 -95.96
CA ASP A 470 -57.05 15.90 -95.17
C ASP A 470 -57.08 14.36 -95.21
N ASN A 471 -56.86 13.73 -94.04
CA ASN A 471 -57.81 12.81 -93.42
C ASN A 471 -57.17 12.07 -92.23
N ASN A 472 -57.80 12.24 -91.05
CA ASN A 472 -58.16 11.21 -90.07
C ASN A 472 -57.03 10.33 -89.46
N LYS A 473 -56.93 10.10 -88.15
CA LYS A 473 -58.01 9.96 -87.16
C LYS A 473 -57.39 9.83 -85.75
N GLU A 474 -58.08 10.46 -84.80
CA GLU A 474 -58.51 9.94 -83.50
C GLU A 474 -57.54 9.23 -82.52
N LEU A 475 -57.60 9.77 -81.27
CA LEU A 475 -57.66 9.09 -79.95
C LEU A 475 -56.44 8.22 -79.56
N GLU A 476 -55.94 8.17 -78.33
CA GLU A 476 -56.41 8.47 -76.98
C GLU A 476 -55.15 8.54 -76.10
N LEU A 477 -55.06 9.52 -75.19
CA LEU A 477 -55.14 9.34 -73.74
C LEU A 477 -54.03 8.52 -73.05
N GLU A 478 -53.45 9.20 -72.07
CA GLU A 478 -53.10 8.70 -70.74
C GLU A 478 -51.84 7.84 -70.48
N ASN A 479 -50.97 8.49 -69.70
CA ASN A 479 -50.50 8.06 -68.38
C ASN A 479 -49.62 6.81 -68.20
N MET A 480 -48.83 6.95 -67.13
CA MET A 480 -48.12 5.92 -66.35
C MET A 480 -46.82 5.40 -66.97
N GLU A 481 -45.70 5.77 -66.35
CA GLU A 481 -45.03 5.00 -65.30
C GLU A 481 -44.48 3.67 -65.83
N GLN A 482 -43.15 3.52 -65.81
CA GLN A 482 -42.55 2.21 -65.64
C GLN A 482 -41.39 2.28 -64.64
N PRO A 483 -41.48 1.51 -63.54
CA PRO A 483 -40.35 1.15 -62.69
C PRO A 483 -39.79 -0.25 -63.01
N PHE A 484 -38.51 -0.41 -62.72
CA PHE A 484 -37.78 -1.57 -62.16
C PHE A 484 -38.04 -3.04 -62.62
N ARG A 485 -36.90 -3.69 -62.98
CA ARG A 485 -36.45 -5.09 -62.71
C ARG A 485 -37.22 -6.22 -63.42
N ASN A 486 -36.60 -7.30 -63.95
CA ASN A 486 -35.52 -8.16 -63.45
C ASN A 486 -35.01 -9.11 -64.56
N ALA A 487 -33.86 -9.75 -64.27
CA ALA A 487 -33.41 -11.09 -64.68
C ALA A 487 -32.73 -11.28 -66.05
N GLN A 488 -31.45 -11.66 -66.00
CA GLN A 488 -30.88 -12.92 -66.54
C GLN A 488 -29.42 -13.00 -66.06
N GLU A 489 -29.09 -13.98 -65.21
CA GLU A 489 -28.42 -15.24 -65.56
C GLU A 489 -26.91 -15.10 -65.82
N ASN A 490 -26.15 -15.83 -64.99
CA ASN A 490 -24.69 -15.99 -64.85
C ASN A 490 -23.91 -14.95 -64.05
#